data_AF-A0A7W7Q0A7-F1
#
_entry.id   AF-A0A7W7Q0A7-F1
#
_cell.length_a   1.000
_cell.length_b   1.000
_cell.length_c   1.000
_cell.angle_alpha   90.00
_cell.angle_beta   90.00
_cell.angle_gamma   90.00
#
_symmetry.space_group_name_H-M   'P 1'
#
loop_
_entity.id
_entity.type
_entity.pdbx_description
1 polymer ?
#
loop_
_entity_poly.entity_id
_entity_poly.type
_entity_poly.pdbx_seq_one_letter_code
_entity_poly.pdbx_strand_id
1 'polypeptide(L)'
;MKSRQHAQEWEAPEVDWAVTVERAATEDVRELLRAETRRRRGRWLAGGLVVLAVGAVATLLIRSSLFAPVAGDPVADDTRPVRSVAQLDPARPFASTPAADWANGAGGITLPEARAVGGFSAEQVAETTALVRDALVASRIDTRMLAEHDPAGYLGLLAPDAKRQLEPLFADGHEAEVQSLVSLVAAGAELLPVAPKVTGSMSVRAGDPDELVVHTNYVFAYAFRPQGPTKLVDAMNVIVVVRADVDYVLRHGERWTPSSRGLWYGDASGFGYSIGCDAYRKGFLAPVAAEPSVTAPGGGREPNEFFDPTAPLPAAGGCHA
;
A
#
# COMPACT_ATOMS: atom_id res chain seq x y z
N MET A 1 83.03 -17.80 -2.25
CA MET A 1 82.56 -17.44 -0.88
C MET A 1 82.47 -15.92 -0.82
N LYS A 2 81.35 -15.23 -0.57
CA LYS A 2 80.07 -15.55 0.05
C LYS A 2 78.97 -14.76 -0.68
N SER A 3 77.85 -15.42 -0.93
CA SER A 3 76.59 -14.83 -1.41
C SER A 3 75.93 -14.03 -0.27
N ARG A 4 75.45 -12.82 -0.54
CA ARG A 4 74.50 -12.09 0.32
C ARG A 4 73.18 -12.00 -0.43
N GLN A 5 72.23 -12.84 -0.06
CA GLN A 5 70.82 -12.69 -0.42
C GLN A 5 70.21 -11.63 0.50
N HIS A 6 69.68 -10.56 -0.07
CA HIS A 6 68.68 -9.72 0.60
C HIS A 6 67.32 -10.37 0.36
N ALA A 7 66.74 -10.94 1.42
CA ALA A 7 65.33 -11.27 1.47
C ALA A 7 64.56 -9.95 1.57
N GLN A 8 63.69 -9.70 0.59
CA GLN A 8 62.80 -8.54 0.56
C GLN A 8 61.49 -9.00 1.19
N GLU A 9 61.25 -8.56 2.42
CA GLU A 9 60.04 -8.80 3.20
C GLU A 9 58.88 -8.06 2.54
N TRP A 10 57.86 -8.82 2.09
CA TRP A 10 56.65 -8.29 1.47
C TRP A 10 55.60 -8.08 2.56
N GLU A 11 55.45 -6.85 3.05
CA GLU A 11 54.28 -6.43 3.82
C GLU A 11 53.12 -6.19 2.85
N ALA A 12 52.07 -7.02 2.97
CA ALA A 12 50.81 -6.74 2.29
C ALA A 12 50.12 -5.53 2.95
N PRO A 13 49.59 -4.57 2.18
CA PRO A 13 48.92 -3.41 2.74
C PRO A 13 47.67 -3.84 3.52
N GLU A 14 47.56 -3.40 4.77
CA GLU A 14 46.40 -3.58 5.63
C GLU A 14 45.24 -2.74 5.06
N VAL A 15 44.40 -3.38 4.23
CA VAL A 15 43.20 -2.74 3.69
C VAL A 15 42.12 -2.80 4.76
N ASP A 16 41.69 -1.64 5.24
CA ASP A 16 40.59 -1.50 6.19
C ASP A 16 39.25 -1.85 5.53
N TRP A 17 38.93 -3.14 5.55
CA TRP A 17 37.71 -3.71 4.99
C TRP A 17 36.43 -3.08 5.57
N ALA A 18 36.46 -2.58 6.80
CA ALA A 18 35.28 -1.99 7.43
C ALA A 18 34.89 -0.67 6.75
N VAL A 19 35.88 0.18 6.44
CA VAL A 19 35.66 1.46 5.75
C VAL A 19 35.21 1.25 4.31
N THR A 20 35.70 0.22 3.62
CA THR A 20 35.26 -0.10 2.24
C THR A 20 33.80 -0.58 2.22
N VAL A 21 33.40 -1.41 3.19
CA VAL A 21 32.02 -1.91 3.31
C VAL A 21 31.05 -0.77 3.65
N GLU A 22 31.43 0.12 4.57
CA GLU A 22 30.60 1.28 4.93
C GLU A 22 30.42 2.25 3.75
N ARG A 23 31.48 2.50 2.97
CA ARG A 23 31.41 3.33 1.76
C ARG A 23 30.52 2.71 0.68
N ALA A 24 30.70 1.42 0.37
CA ALA A 24 29.89 0.74 -0.64
C ALA A 24 28.39 0.73 -0.26
N ALA A 25 28.06 0.50 1.01
CA ALA A 25 26.69 0.59 1.52
C ALA A 25 26.10 2.00 1.34
N THR A 26 26.89 3.06 1.57
CA THR A 26 26.44 4.43 1.31
C THR A 26 26.34 4.78 -0.18
N GLU A 27 27.12 4.14 -1.05
CA GLU A 27 27.07 4.36 -2.50
C GLU A 27 25.80 3.76 -3.10
N ASP A 28 25.44 2.51 -2.75
CA ASP A 28 24.18 1.88 -3.15
C ASP A 28 23.01 2.78 -2.72
N VAL A 29 22.96 3.20 -1.45
CA VAL A 29 21.89 4.08 -0.92
C VAL A 29 21.81 5.41 -1.68
N ARG A 30 22.94 6.01 -2.06
CA ARG A 30 22.96 7.25 -2.87
C ARG A 30 22.46 7.02 -4.29
N GLU A 31 22.76 5.88 -4.90
CA GLU A 31 22.20 5.51 -6.19
C GLU A 31 20.69 5.30 -6.12
N LEU A 32 20.17 4.74 -5.02
CA LEU A 32 18.73 4.60 -4.78
C LEU A 32 18.01 5.95 -4.75
N LEU A 33 18.53 6.94 -4.00
CA LEU A 33 17.96 8.29 -3.96
C LEU A 33 17.99 8.98 -5.34
N ARG A 34 19.01 8.69 -6.15
CA ARG A 34 19.15 9.22 -7.52
C ARG A 34 18.23 8.52 -8.52
N ALA A 35 17.98 7.23 -8.36
CA ALA A 35 17.06 6.46 -9.19
C ALA A 35 15.60 6.87 -8.92
N GLU A 36 15.25 7.05 -7.64
CA GLU A 36 13.91 7.48 -7.20
C GLU A 36 13.56 8.88 -7.75
N THR A 37 14.48 9.83 -7.66
CA THR A 37 14.30 11.17 -8.25
C THR A 37 14.18 11.14 -9.78
N ARG A 38 14.84 10.20 -10.46
CA ARG A 38 14.77 10.01 -11.91
C ARG A 38 13.45 9.36 -12.34
N ARG A 39 12.95 8.38 -11.59
CA ARG A 39 11.63 7.74 -11.80
C ARG A 39 10.48 8.73 -11.59
N ARG A 40 10.55 9.57 -10.55
CA ARG A 40 9.58 10.67 -10.33
C ARG A 40 9.56 11.65 -11.51
N ARG A 41 10.73 12.08 -12.01
CA ARG A 41 10.82 13.01 -13.17
C ARG A 41 10.32 12.39 -14.48
N GLY A 42 10.55 11.10 -14.71
CA GLY A 42 10.00 10.39 -15.88
C GLY A 42 8.47 10.32 -15.90
N ARG A 43 7.83 10.18 -14.72
CA ARG A 43 6.37 10.16 -14.56
C ARG A 43 5.72 11.51 -14.88
N TRP A 44 6.35 12.63 -14.53
CA TRP A 44 5.85 13.97 -14.91
C TRP A 44 5.84 14.19 -16.42
N LEU A 45 6.85 13.68 -17.13
CA LEU A 45 6.95 13.81 -18.59
C LEU A 45 5.97 12.87 -19.31
N ALA A 46 5.85 11.62 -18.88
CA ALA A 46 4.90 10.66 -19.45
C ALA A 46 3.44 11.05 -19.17
N GLY A 47 3.12 11.51 -17.94
CA GLY A 47 1.79 12.01 -17.58
C GLY A 47 1.40 13.26 -18.35
N GLY A 48 2.34 14.20 -18.56
CA GLY A 48 2.10 15.40 -19.37
C GLY A 48 1.77 15.07 -20.83
N LEU A 49 2.44 14.06 -21.41
CA LEU A 49 2.22 13.63 -22.80
C LEU A 49 0.86 12.92 -22.99
N VAL A 50 0.43 12.12 -22.00
CA VAL A 50 -0.90 11.48 -22.02
C VAL A 50 -2.01 12.51 -21.85
N VAL A 51 -1.87 13.47 -20.94
CA VAL A 51 -2.87 14.55 -20.75
C VAL A 51 -2.99 15.41 -22.00
N LEU A 52 -1.87 15.74 -22.67
CA LEU A 52 -1.89 16.48 -23.93
C LEU A 52 -2.56 15.70 -25.06
N ALA A 53 -2.30 14.39 -25.16
CA ALA A 53 -2.94 13.54 -26.16
C ALA A 53 -4.45 13.40 -25.93
N VAL A 54 -4.87 13.15 -24.67
CA VAL A 54 -6.29 13.06 -24.30
C VAL A 54 -7.00 14.40 -24.48
N GLY A 55 -6.35 15.52 -24.12
CA GLY A 55 -6.89 16.86 -24.33
C GLY A 55 -7.07 17.21 -25.80
N ALA A 56 -6.11 16.82 -26.67
CA ALA A 56 -6.20 17.01 -28.11
C ALA A 56 -7.31 16.16 -28.75
N VAL A 57 -7.48 14.91 -28.32
CA VAL A 57 -8.56 14.02 -28.79
C VAL A 57 -9.93 14.53 -28.31
N ALA A 58 -10.05 14.95 -27.04
CA ALA A 58 -11.29 15.50 -26.50
C ALA A 58 -11.72 16.80 -27.21
N THR A 59 -10.76 17.70 -27.51
CA THR A 59 -11.07 18.93 -28.26
C THR A 59 -11.45 18.66 -29.73
N LEU A 60 -10.87 17.64 -30.36
CA LEU A 60 -11.26 17.18 -31.69
C LEU A 60 -12.66 16.56 -31.71
N LEU A 61 -13.03 15.79 -30.68
CA LEU A 61 -14.36 15.17 -30.55
C LEU A 61 -15.47 16.17 -30.20
N ILE A 62 -15.16 17.21 -29.42
CA ILE A 62 -16.10 18.30 -29.12
C ILE A 62 -16.35 19.18 -30.37
N ARG A 63 -15.31 19.38 -31.20
CA ARG A 63 -15.43 20.17 -32.43
C ARG A 63 -16.10 19.46 -33.59
N SER A 64 -16.20 18.12 -33.56
CA SER A 64 -16.81 17.32 -34.64
C SER A 64 -18.32 17.07 -34.48
N SER A 65 -18.98 17.71 -33.50
CA SER A 65 -20.43 17.67 -33.31
C SER A 65 -21.02 16.26 -33.09
N LEU A 66 -20.24 15.34 -32.49
CA LEU A 66 -20.70 13.98 -32.15
C LEU A 66 -21.21 13.84 -30.70
N PHE A 67 -21.22 14.92 -29.93
CA PHE A 67 -21.90 14.99 -28.64
C PHE A 67 -22.77 16.23 -28.59
N ALA A 68 -24.08 16.05 -28.76
CA ALA A 68 -25.06 17.04 -28.31
C ALA A 68 -25.13 16.99 -26.78
N PRO A 69 -25.29 18.13 -26.08
CA PRO A 69 -25.55 18.11 -24.64
C PRO A 69 -26.91 17.47 -24.40
N VAL A 70 -26.94 16.36 -23.67
CA VAL A 70 -28.18 15.80 -23.12
C VAL A 70 -28.66 16.77 -22.04
N ALA A 71 -29.67 17.56 -22.37
CA ALA A 71 -30.48 18.25 -21.37
C ALA A 71 -31.18 17.16 -20.54
N GLY A 72 -30.91 17.15 -19.23
CA GLY A 72 -31.55 16.22 -18.30
C GLY A 72 -33.04 16.49 -18.21
N ASP A 73 -33.84 15.46 -18.44
CA ASP A 73 -35.25 15.45 -18.05
C ASP A 73 -35.37 15.55 -16.53
N PRO A 74 -36.44 16.18 -15.98
CA PRO A 74 -36.65 16.25 -14.55
C PRO A 74 -36.81 14.84 -13.98
N VAL A 75 -35.91 14.49 -13.05
CA VAL A 75 -35.91 13.23 -12.31
C VAL A 75 -37.22 13.13 -11.53
N ALA A 76 -37.99 12.08 -11.82
CA ALA A 76 -39.06 11.65 -10.95
C ALA A 76 -38.45 11.25 -9.60
N ASP A 77 -38.96 11.85 -8.53
CA ASP A 77 -38.66 11.51 -7.14
C ASP A 77 -39.09 10.06 -6.87
N ASP A 78 -38.23 9.10 -7.21
CA ASP A 78 -38.34 7.71 -6.80
C ASP A 78 -37.93 7.64 -5.33
N THR A 79 -38.88 7.99 -4.46
CA THR A 79 -38.83 7.75 -3.02
C THR A 79 -38.89 6.24 -2.80
N ARG A 80 -37.81 5.54 -3.13
CA ARG A 80 -37.59 4.17 -2.68
C ARG A 80 -37.55 4.21 -1.16
N PRO A 81 -38.28 3.32 -0.46
CA PRO A 81 -38.24 3.28 0.98
C PRO A 81 -36.79 3.08 1.41
N VAL A 82 -36.31 3.98 2.27
CA VAL A 82 -35.04 3.85 2.99
C VAL A 82 -34.98 2.42 3.49
N ARG A 83 -34.03 1.61 2.97
CA ARG A 83 -33.84 0.23 3.44
C ARG A 83 -33.77 0.29 4.95
N SER A 84 -34.65 -0.48 5.60
CA SER A 84 -34.68 -0.62 7.06
C SER A 84 -33.24 -0.76 7.55
N VAL A 85 -32.79 0.17 8.40
CA VAL A 85 -31.45 0.14 8.99
C VAL A 85 -31.34 -1.15 9.77
N ALA A 86 -30.76 -2.18 9.16
CA ALA A 86 -30.58 -3.47 9.78
C ALA A 86 -29.71 -3.23 11.01
N GLN A 87 -30.17 -3.71 12.16
CA GLN A 87 -29.35 -3.71 13.36
C GLN A 87 -28.04 -4.44 13.04
N LEU A 88 -26.91 -3.76 13.21
CA LEU A 88 -25.58 -4.33 13.01
C LEU A 88 -25.47 -5.63 13.83
N ASP A 89 -25.21 -6.75 13.16
CA ASP A 89 -24.83 -8.02 13.78
C ASP A 89 -23.30 -7.99 13.98
N PRO A 90 -22.79 -7.84 15.21
CA PRO A 90 -21.34 -7.74 15.44
C PRO A 90 -20.57 -9.00 15.05
N ALA A 91 -21.27 -10.15 14.92
CA ALA A 91 -20.66 -11.39 14.42
C ALA A 91 -20.58 -11.43 12.88
N ARG A 92 -21.37 -10.60 12.18
CA ARG A 92 -21.40 -10.49 10.73
C ARG A 92 -21.45 -9.02 10.28
N PRO A 93 -20.45 -8.20 10.65
CA PRO A 93 -20.53 -6.76 10.44
C PRO A 93 -20.57 -6.36 8.97
N PHE A 94 -20.05 -7.20 8.07
CA PHE A 94 -20.01 -6.95 6.63
C PHE A 94 -21.26 -7.42 5.87
N ALA A 95 -22.24 -8.06 6.51
CA ALA A 95 -23.36 -8.71 5.82
C ALA A 95 -24.24 -7.77 4.99
N SER A 96 -24.19 -6.46 5.24
CA SER A 96 -24.94 -5.44 4.50
C SER A 96 -24.03 -4.49 3.72
N THR A 97 -22.80 -4.89 3.41
CA THR A 97 -21.84 -4.09 2.63
C THR A 97 -21.35 -4.85 1.39
N PRO A 98 -20.77 -4.17 0.38
CA PRO A 98 -20.18 -4.84 -0.77
C PRO A 98 -19.05 -5.83 -0.41
N ALA A 99 -18.45 -5.70 0.77
CA ALA A 99 -17.41 -6.60 1.26
C ALA A 99 -17.93 -7.92 1.84
N ALA A 100 -19.26 -8.13 1.88
CA ALA A 100 -19.87 -9.36 2.42
C ALA A 100 -19.26 -10.63 1.81
N ASP A 101 -19.07 -10.62 0.48
CA ASP A 101 -18.64 -11.77 -0.32
C ASP A 101 -17.12 -11.86 -0.50
N TRP A 102 -16.37 -10.91 0.06
CA TRP A 102 -14.91 -10.95 0.01
C TRP A 102 -14.35 -12.06 0.89
N ALA A 103 -13.15 -12.52 0.56
CA ALA A 103 -12.45 -13.49 1.37
C ALA A 103 -11.99 -12.87 2.70
N ASN A 104 -11.81 -13.72 3.71
CA ASN A 104 -11.39 -13.30 5.04
C ASN A 104 -9.86 -13.31 5.15
N GLY A 105 -9.30 -12.23 5.68
CA GLY A 105 -7.89 -12.07 6.02
C GLY A 105 -6.95 -12.48 4.89
N ALA A 106 -5.92 -13.26 5.23
CA ALA A 106 -4.91 -13.73 4.28
C ALA A 106 -5.47 -14.61 3.15
N GLY A 107 -6.70 -15.10 3.27
CA GLY A 107 -7.38 -15.85 2.20
C GLY A 107 -7.77 -14.98 1.00
N GLY A 108 -7.86 -13.65 1.17
CA GLY A 108 -8.11 -12.72 0.05
C GLY A 108 -6.84 -12.25 -0.66
N ILE A 109 -5.66 -12.64 -0.20
CA ILE A 109 -4.38 -12.34 -0.86
C ILE A 109 -3.99 -13.57 -1.69
N THR A 110 -4.48 -13.60 -2.93
CA THR A 110 -4.19 -14.67 -3.89
C THR A 110 -2.90 -14.39 -4.66
N LEU A 111 -2.06 -15.41 -4.79
CA LEU A 111 -0.82 -15.31 -5.56
C LEU A 111 -1.10 -15.48 -7.06
N PRO A 112 -0.39 -14.77 -7.95
CA PRO A 112 -0.47 -15.00 -9.38
C PRO A 112 0.16 -16.35 -9.76
N GLU A 113 -0.13 -16.84 -10.96
CA GLU A 113 0.55 -18.02 -11.49
C GLU A 113 2.06 -17.76 -11.59
N ALA A 114 2.85 -18.66 -11.01
CA ALA A 114 4.29 -18.58 -11.01
C ALA A 114 4.84 -18.88 -12.41
N ARG A 115 5.34 -17.86 -13.09
CA ARG A 115 6.01 -17.96 -14.39
C ARG A 115 7.36 -17.28 -14.31
N ALA A 116 8.33 -17.73 -15.12
CA ALA A 116 9.61 -17.03 -15.21
C ALA A 116 9.42 -15.61 -15.75
N VAL A 117 10.08 -14.64 -15.15
CA VAL A 117 9.97 -13.21 -15.49
C VAL A 117 11.36 -12.59 -15.51
N GLY A 118 11.77 -12.07 -16.67
CA GLY A 118 13.13 -11.53 -16.84
C GLY A 118 14.19 -12.60 -16.57
N GLY A 119 15.12 -12.31 -15.66
CA GLY A 119 16.16 -13.26 -15.21
C GLY A 119 15.72 -14.20 -14.08
N PHE A 120 14.48 -14.11 -13.61
CA PHE A 120 13.98 -14.90 -12.47
C PHE A 120 13.22 -16.14 -12.96
N SER A 121 13.53 -17.29 -12.37
CA SER A 121 12.82 -18.55 -12.58
C SER A 121 11.39 -18.49 -12.02
N ALA A 122 10.52 -19.42 -12.46
CA ALA A 122 9.17 -19.53 -11.91
C ALA A 122 9.17 -19.81 -10.40
N GLU A 123 10.13 -20.58 -9.90
CA GLU A 123 10.30 -20.87 -8.47
C GLU A 123 10.64 -19.59 -7.68
N GLN A 124 11.61 -18.80 -8.16
CA GLN A 124 11.95 -17.52 -7.54
C GLN A 124 10.76 -16.55 -7.55
N VAL A 125 9.96 -16.54 -8.62
CA VAL A 125 8.74 -15.73 -8.68
C VAL A 125 7.69 -16.21 -7.65
N ALA A 126 7.51 -17.53 -7.49
CA ALA A 126 6.62 -18.09 -6.48
C ALA A 126 7.07 -17.71 -5.05
N GLU A 127 8.35 -17.87 -4.74
CA GLU A 127 8.92 -17.49 -3.45
C GLU A 127 8.76 -16.00 -3.16
N THR A 128 9.02 -15.14 -4.16
CA THR A 128 8.89 -13.70 -4.00
C THR A 128 7.45 -13.27 -3.74
N THR A 129 6.51 -13.82 -4.50
CA THR A 129 5.08 -13.50 -4.33
C THR A 129 4.54 -14.02 -3.01
N ALA A 130 4.99 -15.17 -2.53
CA ALA A 130 4.70 -15.66 -1.18
C ALA A 130 5.26 -14.72 -0.10
N LEU A 131 6.51 -14.26 -0.24
CA LEU A 131 7.11 -13.30 0.69
C LEU A 131 6.35 -11.96 0.73
N VAL A 132 5.91 -11.46 -0.42
CA VAL A 132 5.08 -10.24 -0.51
C VAL A 132 3.70 -10.44 0.13
N ARG A 133 3.09 -11.62 -0.03
CA ARG A 133 1.85 -11.96 0.68
C ARG A 133 2.07 -11.93 2.19
N ASP A 134 3.16 -12.50 2.69
CA ASP A 134 3.48 -12.48 4.12
C ASP A 134 3.71 -11.05 4.62
N ALA A 135 4.36 -10.20 3.82
CA ALA A 135 4.55 -8.78 4.12
C ALA A 135 3.21 -8.02 4.20
N LEU A 136 2.27 -8.26 3.28
CA LEU A 136 0.92 -7.71 3.33
C LEU A 136 0.13 -8.20 4.56
N VAL A 137 0.26 -9.49 4.92
CA VAL A 137 -0.37 -10.02 6.14
C VAL A 137 0.20 -9.33 7.39
N ALA A 138 1.52 -9.24 7.51
CA ALA A 138 2.18 -8.63 8.65
C ALA A 138 1.89 -7.12 8.78
N SER A 139 1.73 -6.41 7.66
CA SER A 139 1.50 -4.95 7.65
C SER A 139 0.04 -4.53 7.76
N ARG A 140 -0.91 -5.37 7.32
CA ARG A 140 -2.33 -5.01 7.17
C ARG A 140 -3.31 -5.90 7.90
N ILE A 141 -2.90 -7.06 8.40
CA ILE A 141 -3.83 -8.07 8.97
C ILE A 141 -3.41 -8.53 10.36
N ASP A 142 -2.11 -8.69 10.62
CA ASP A 142 -1.59 -9.15 11.90
C ASP A 142 -1.99 -8.16 13.02
N THR A 143 -2.62 -8.69 14.07
CA THR A 143 -3.08 -7.90 15.22
C THR A 143 -1.93 -7.22 15.96
N ARG A 144 -0.72 -7.78 15.91
CA ARG A 144 0.47 -7.14 16.48
C ARG A 144 0.78 -5.80 15.80
N MET A 145 0.65 -5.73 14.47
CA MET A 145 0.77 -4.46 13.76
C MET A 145 -0.47 -3.59 13.98
N LEU A 146 -1.66 -4.15 13.74
CA LEU A 146 -2.90 -3.37 13.74
C LEU A 146 -3.19 -2.72 15.10
N ALA A 147 -3.12 -3.49 16.19
CA ALA A 147 -3.57 -3.07 17.52
C ALA A 147 -2.42 -2.79 18.50
N GLU A 148 -1.33 -3.55 18.41
CA GLU A 148 -0.18 -3.40 19.33
C GLU A 148 0.90 -2.45 18.76
N HIS A 149 0.76 -2.04 17.49
CA HIS A 149 1.70 -1.19 16.75
C HIS A 149 3.13 -1.74 16.75
N ASP A 150 3.29 -3.07 16.83
CA ASP A 150 4.57 -3.77 16.75
C ASP A 150 4.97 -4.02 15.28
N PRO A 151 6.01 -3.33 14.76
CA PRO A 151 6.42 -3.48 13.37
C PRO A 151 7.37 -4.66 13.12
N ALA A 152 7.80 -5.38 14.16
CA ALA A 152 8.87 -6.38 14.06
C ALA A 152 8.58 -7.47 13.02
N GLY A 153 7.33 -7.90 12.90
CA GLY A 153 6.91 -8.89 11.91
C GLY A 153 7.09 -8.41 10.48
N TYR A 154 6.65 -7.18 10.18
CA TYR A 154 6.76 -6.61 8.83
C TYR A 154 8.21 -6.25 8.49
N LEU A 155 8.91 -5.57 9.40
CA LEU A 155 10.30 -5.17 9.23
C LEU A 155 11.24 -6.38 9.07
N GLY A 156 10.93 -7.51 9.70
CA GLY A 156 11.71 -8.74 9.60
C GLY A 156 11.65 -9.41 8.21
N LEU A 157 10.67 -9.06 7.37
CA LEU A 157 10.53 -9.58 6.00
C LEU A 157 11.27 -8.74 4.96
N LEU A 158 11.74 -7.55 5.35
CA LEU A 158 12.46 -6.64 4.47
C LEU A 158 13.96 -6.96 4.45
N ALA A 159 14.64 -6.52 3.38
CA ALA A 159 16.10 -6.50 3.32
C ALA A 159 16.66 -5.72 4.52
N PRO A 160 17.80 -6.11 5.11
CA PRO A 160 18.39 -5.42 6.25
C PRO A 160 18.51 -3.90 6.08
N ASP A 161 18.87 -3.44 4.88
CA ASP A 161 19.00 -2.01 4.59
C ASP A 161 17.63 -1.31 4.50
N ALA A 162 16.64 -1.97 3.88
CA ALA A 162 15.26 -1.49 3.83
C ALA A 162 14.65 -1.39 5.24
N LYS A 163 14.88 -2.41 6.08
CA LYS A 163 14.50 -2.40 7.48
C LYS A 163 15.11 -1.20 8.21
N ARG A 164 16.43 -1.00 8.12
CA ARG A 164 17.11 0.11 8.81
C ARG A 164 16.62 1.48 8.35
N GLN A 165 16.21 1.61 7.09
CA GLN A 165 15.64 2.85 6.57
C GLN A 165 14.23 3.10 7.10
N LEU A 166 13.40 2.05 7.21
CA LEU A 166 11.99 2.19 7.55
C LEU A 166 11.73 2.20 9.07
N GLU A 167 12.53 1.46 9.84
CA GLU A 167 12.36 1.29 11.29
C GLU A 167 12.24 2.61 12.07
N PRO A 168 13.00 3.68 11.79
CA PRO A 168 12.84 4.97 12.48
C PRO A 168 11.47 5.63 12.28
N LEU A 169 10.76 5.32 11.19
CA LEU A 169 9.43 5.89 10.91
C LEU A 169 8.30 5.22 11.71
N PHE A 170 8.62 4.20 12.51
CA PHE A 170 7.70 3.60 13.48
C PHE A 170 7.85 4.20 14.89
N ALA A 171 8.69 5.22 15.07
CA ALA A 171 8.72 5.99 16.31
C ALA A 171 7.47 6.88 16.44
N ASP A 172 7.07 7.16 17.68
CA ASP A 172 5.90 7.98 17.99
C ASP A 172 5.90 9.32 17.22
N GLY A 173 4.77 9.63 16.58
CA GLY A 173 4.58 10.86 15.81
C GLY A 173 4.91 10.76 14.32
N HIS A 174 5.43 9.61 13.85
CA HIS A 174 5.73 9.35 12.44
C HIS A 174 4.70 8.44 11.74
N GLU A 175 3.57 8.13 12.39
CA GLU A 175 2.62 7.11 11.92
C GLU A 175 2.01 7.46 10.55
N ALA A 176 1.81 8.76 10.28
CA ALA A 176 1.35 9.24 8.99
C ALA A 176 2.33 8.94 7.84
N GLU A 177 3.64 8.82 8.13
CA GLU A 177 4.68 8.57 7.13
C GLU A 177 4.68 7.11 6.66
N VAL A 178 4.19 6.18 7.48
CA VAL A 178 4.13 4.73 7.17
C VAL A 178 2.73 4.25 6.77
N GLN A 179 1.71 5.11 6.84
CA GLN A 179 0.31 4.76 6.59
C GLN A 179 0.04 4.17 5.19
N SER A 180 0.85 4.51 4.18
CA SER A 180 0.74 3.91 2.84
C SER A 180 1.24 2.46 2.78
N LEU A 181 1.99 2.00 3.79
CA LEU A 181 2.55 0.65 3.88
C LEU A 181 1.83 -0.21 4.91
N VAL A 182 1.44 0.36 6.05
CA VAL A 182 0.84 -0.38 7.17
C VAL A 182 -0.56 0.13 7.54
N SER A 183 -1.25 -0.62 8.39
CA SER A 183 -2.49 -0.20 9.01
C SER A 183 -2.32 -0.22 10.53
N LEU A 184 -2.64 0.90 11.18
CA LEU A 184 -2.53 1.09 12.62
C LEU A 184 -3.87 1.55 13.17
N VAL A 185 -4.44 0.87 14.16
CA VAL A 185 -5.71 1.25 14.79
C VAL A 185 -5.47 2.39 15.78
N ALA A 186 -6.31 3.42 15.74
CA ALA A 186 -6.20 4.56 16.65
C ALA A 186 -6.41 4.12 18.11
N ALA A 187 -5.68 4.74 19.03
CA ALA A 187 -5.93 4.57 20.46
C ALA A 187 -7.39 4.90 20.81
N GLY A 188 -8.05 4.00 21.53
CA GLY A 188 -9.47 4.13 21.90
C GLY A 188 -10.46 3.61 20.85
N ALA A 189 -10.02 3.25 19.64
CA ALA A 189 -10.81 2.45 18.71
C ALA A 189 -10.50 0.96 18.91
N GLU A 190 -11.50 0.10 18.79
CA GLU A 190 -11.33 -1.35 18.97
C GLU A 190 -11.92 -2.09 17.77
N LEU A 191 -11.16 -3.02 17.19
CA LEU A 191 -11.66 -3.91 16.14
C LEU A 191 -12.69 -4.89 16.74
N LEU A 192 -13.69 -5.26 15.94
CA LEU A 192 -14.51 -6.44 16.22
C LEU A 192 -13.64 -7.71 16.06
N PRO A 193 -13.91 -8.79 16.80
CA PRO A 193 -13.14 -10.04 16.74
C PRO A 193 -13.50 -10.87 15.49
N VAL A 194 -13.44 -10.24 14.32
CA VAL A 194 -13.65 -10.86 13.00
C VAL A 194 -12.45 -10.54 12.12
N ALA A 195 -12.13 -11.45 11.20
CA ALA A 195 -11.07 -11.19 10.23
C ALA A 195 -11.46 -10.01 9.31
N PRO A 196 -10.50 -9.15 8.93
CA PRO A 196 -10.73 -8.17 7.88
C PRO A 196 -11.17 -8.84 6.58
N LYS A 197 -11.99 -8.15 5.78
CA LYS A 197 -12.35 -8.59 4.43
C LYS A 197 -11.31 -8.09 3.43
N VAL A 198 -10.88 -8.94 2.51
CA VAL A 198 -9.81 -8.61 1.55
C VAL A 198 -10.20 -9.00 0.14
N THR A 199 -9.97 -8.10 -0.80
CA THR A 199 -10.07 -8.33 -2.25
C THR A 199 -8.96 -7.58 -2.97
N GLY A 200 -8.57 -8.02 -4.17
CA GLY A 200 -7.57 -7.33 -4.97
C GLY A 200 -6.74 -8.26 -5.82
N SER A 201 -5.56 -7.79 -6.19
CA SER A 201 -4.68 -8.50 -7.10
C SER A 201 -3.20 -8.23 -6.84
N MET A 202 -2.39 -9.15 -7.33
CA MET A 202 -0.94 -9.08 -7.33
C MET A 202 -0.44 -9.47 -8.72
N SER A 203 0.55 -8.73 -9.24
CA SER A 203 1.17 -9.00 -10.54
C SER A 203 2.68 -8.85 -10.43
N VAL A 204 3.40 -9.52 -11.35
CA VAL A 204 4.86 -9.59 -11.32
C VAL A 204 5.42 -9.10 -12.65
N ARG A 205 6.47 -8.29 -12.60
CA ARG A 205 7.22 -7.81 -13.77
C ARG A 205 8.71 -7.72 -13.46
N ALA A 206 9.54 -7.75 -14.50
CA ALA A 206 10.96 -7.44 -14.34
C ALA A 206 11.13 -5.96 -13.96
N GLY A 207 12.10 -5.69 -13.08
CA GLY A 207 12.55 -4.35 -12.74
C GLY A 207 13.83 -3.97 -13.49
N ASP A 208 14.69 -3.20 -12.81
CA ASP A 208 16.08 -3.01 -13.25
C ASP A 208 16.85 -4.36 -13.19
N PRO A 209 18.08 -4.46 -13.72
CA PRO A 209 18.81 -5.73 -13.69
C PRO A 209 18.89 -6.32 -12.26
N ASP A 210 18.65 -7.61 -12.11
CA ASP A 210 18.52 -8.31 -10.83
C ASP A 210 17.47 -7.74 -9.84
N GLU A 211 16.46 -7.03 -10.34
CA GLU A 211 15.26 -6.67 -9.61
C GLU A 211 14.00 -7.37 -10.16
N LEU A 212 13.18 -7.92 -9.27
CA LEU A 212 11.84 -8.40 -9.57
C LEU A 212 10.83 -7.51 -8.86
N VAL A 213 9.88 -6.95 -9.59
CA VAL A 213 8.85 -6.08 -9.01
C VAL A 213 7.54 -6.83 -8.91
N VAL A 214 6.97 -6.85 -7.71
CA VAL A 214 5.64 -7.36 -7.40
C VAL A 214 4.74 -6.17 -7.11
N HIS A 215 3.85 -5.86 -8.03
CA HIS A 215 2.85 -4.81 -7.85
C HIS A 215 1.61 -5.41 -7.18
N THR A 216 1.13 -4.74 -6.13
CA THR A 216 -0.03 -5.15 -5.35
C THR A 216 -1.07 -4.04 -5.34
N ASN A 217 -2.33 -4.41 -5.51
CA ASN A 217 -3.46 -3.49 -5.38
C ASN A 217 -4.59 -4.23 -4.66
N TYR A 218 -4.67 -4.02 -3.35
CA TYR A 218 -5.61 -4.69 -2.45
C TYR A 218 -6.47 -3.68 -1.70
N VAL A 219 -7.69 -4.11 -1.38
CA VAL A 219 -8.64 -3.39 -0.55
C VAL A 219 -8.93 -4.21 0.70
N PHE A 220 -8.76 -3.60 1.86
CA PHE A 220 -8.95 -4.20 3.17
C PHE A 220 -10.11 -3.50 3.87
N ALA A 221 -11.12 -4.24 4.33
CA ALA A 221 -12.20 -3.70 5.14
C ALA A 221 -12.12 -4.22 6.58
N TYR A 222 -12.07 -3.30 7.52
CA TYR A 222 -11.95 -3.53 8.96
C TYR A 222 -13.25 -3.12 9.64
N ALA A 223 -13.76 -3.97 10.53
CA ALA A 223 -14.95 -3.66 11.30
C ALA A 223 -14.57 -3.30 12.74
N PHE A 224 -15.11 -2.19 13.24
CA PHE A 224 -14.85 -1.66 14.57
C PHE A 224 -16.05 -1.83 15.48
N ARG A 225 -15.77 -1.90 16.78
CA ARG A 225 -16.79 -1.93 17.82
C ARG A 225 -17.43 -0.54 17.94
N PRO A 226 -18.76 -0.46 17.89
CA PRO A 226 -19.46 0.82 18.05
C PRO A 226 -19.22 1.44 19.43
N GLN A 227 -18.98 2.75 19.49
CA GLN A 227 -18.85 3.52 20.74
C GLN A 227 -20.18 4.21 21.10
N GLY A 228 -21.24 3.43 21.39
CA GLY A 228 -22.54 4.00 21.80
C GLY A 228 -23.77 3.10 21.52
N PRO A 229 -24.95 3.44 22.06
CA PRO A 229 -26.16 2.63 21.90
C PRO A 229 -26.57 2.50 20.43
N THR A 230 -26.71 1.25 20.00
CA THR A 230 -26.81 0.76 18.62
C THR A 230 -28.20 0.95 18.00
N LYS A 231 -28.77 2.16 18.08
CA LYS A 231 -29.99 2.48 17.31
C LYS A 231 -29.57 3.29 16.08
N LEU A 232 -29.67 2.64 14.92
CA LEU A 232 -29.33 3.17 13.59
C LEU A 232 -27.83 3.39 13.29
N VAL A 233 -26.99 2.38 13.51
CA VAL A 233 -25.64 2.38 12.92
C VAL A 233 -25.76 1.80 11.52
N ASP A 234 -25.68 2.65 10.49
CA ASP A 234 -25.31 2.19 9.14
C ASP A 234 -24.00 1.39 9.27
N ALA A 235 -23.95 0.15 8.78
CA ALA A 235 -22.78 -0.72 8.89
C ALA A 235 -21.50 -0.01 8.41
N MET A 236 -21.63 0.90 7.44
CA MET A 236 -20.52 1.71 6.95
C MET A 236 -19.93 2.62 8.03
N ASN A 237 -20.70 3.11 9.00
CA ASN A 237 -20.20 4.00 10.06
C ASN A 237 -19.20 3.32 11.01
N VAL A 238 -19.13 1.99 11.00
CA VAL A 238 -18.20 1.19 11.81
C VAL A 238 -17.25 0.35 10.97
N ILE A 239 -17.30 0.49 9.64
CA ILE A 239 -16.40 -0.18 8.71
C ILE A 239 -15.45 0.84 8.11
N VAL A 240 -14.16 0.59 8.24
CA VAL A 240 -13.10 1.35 7.57
C VAL A 240 -12.59 0.52 6.41
N VAL A 241 -12.48 1.14 5.24
CA VAL A 241 -11.93 0.50 4.04
C VAL A 241 -10.62 1.17 3.66
N VAL A 242 -9.57 0.40 3.43
CA VAL A 242 -8.26 0.89 3.04
C VAL A 242 -7.84 0.23 1.73
N ARG A 243 -7.58 1.04 0.72
CA ARG A 243 -6.89 0.60 -0.49
C ARG A 243 -5.38 0.80 -0.34
N ALA A 244 -4.62 -0.24 -0.66
CA ALA A 244 -3.17 -0.23 -0.68
C ALA A 244 -2.68 -0.63 -2.08
N ASP A 245 -2.02 0.31 -2.74
CA ASP A 245 -1.40 0.18 -4.06
C ASP A 245 0.12 0.32 -3.86
N VAL A 246 0.82 -0.81 -3.85
CA VAL A 246 2.23 -0.88 -3.40
C VAL A 246 3.03 -1.76 -4.35
N ASP A 247 4.14 -1.22 -4.82
CA ASP A 247 5.22 -1.98 -5.45
C ASP A 247 6.15 -2.54 -4.35
N TYR A 248 6.41 -3.84 -4.39
CA TYR A 248 7.51 -4.47 -3.68
C TYR A 248 8.59 -4.88 -4.65
N VAL A 249 9.86 -4.69 -4.29
CA VAL A 249 11.01 -4.96 -5.16
C VAL A 249 11.92 -5.96 -4.48
N LEU A 250 12.01 -7.17 -5.03
CA LEU A 250 13.05 -8.11 -4.63
C LEU A 250 14.35 -7.75 -5.34
N ARG A 251 15.41 -7.54 -4.57
CA ARG A 251 16.78 -7.39 -5.07
C ARG A 251 17.57 -8.67 -4.85
N HIS A 252 18.14 -9.19 -5.93
CA HIS A 252 18.92 -10.42 -5.94
C HIS A 252 20.25 -10.24 -6.67
N GLY A 253 21.15 -11.22 -6.59
CA GLY A 253 22.38 -11.23 -7.38
C GLY A 253 23.54 -10.45 -6.75
N GLU A 254 24.71 -10.59 -7.37
CA GLU A 254 25.98 -10.09 -6.81
C GLU A 254 26.16 -8.58 -6.96
N ARG A 255 25.37 -7.92 -7.82
CA ARG A 255 25.42 -6.47 -7.99
C ARG A 255 25.06 -5.68 -6.72
N TRP A 256 24.30 -6.29 -5.81
CA TRP A 256 23.90 -5.66 -4.55
C TRP A 256 24.76 -6.17 -3.40
N THR A 257 25.07 -5.28 -2.46
CA THR A 257 25.65 -5.66 -1.17
C THR A 257 24.78 -6.70 -0.44
N PRO A 258 25.36 -7.61 0.37
CA PRO A 258 24.57 -8.64 1.06
C PRO A 258 23.42 -8.08 1.91
N SER A 259 23.57 -6.89 2.49
CA SER A 259 22.56 -6.23 3.31
C SER A 259 21.43 -5.55 2.51
N SER A 260 21.68 -5.28 1.22
CA SER A 260 20.68 -4.74 0.29
C SER A 260 19.90 -5.80 -0.47
N ARG A 261 20.31 -7.09 -0.40
CA ARG A 261 19.56 -8.20 -0.99
C ARG A 261 18.33 -8.52 -0.14
N GLY A 262 17.23 -8.85 -0.80
CA GLY A 262 15.94 -9.13 -0.16
C GLY A 262 14.84 -8.17 -0.61
N LEU A 263 13.75 -8.13 0.16
CA LEU A 263 12.54 -7.39 -0.19
C LEU A 263 12.64 -5.91 0.20
N TRP A 264 12.31 -5.03 -0.73
CA TRP A 264 12.14 -3.60 -0.53
C TRP A 264 10.69 -3.21 -0.81
N TYR A 265 10.22 -2.13 -0.20
CA TYR A 265 9.04 -1.43 -0.68
C TYR A 265 9.49 -0.36 -1.70
N GLY A 266 8.67 -0.13 -2.71
CA GLY A 266 8.86 0.87 -3.75
C GLY A 266 7.82 1.97 -3.64
N ASP A 267 7.22 2.32 -4.77
CA ASP A 267 6.09 3.24 -4.80
C ASP A 267 4.94 2.68 -3.96
N ALA A 268 4.46 3.48 -3.01
CA ALA A 268 3.34 3.14 -2.15
C ALA A 268 2.34 4.29 -2.15
N SER A 269 1.09 3.97 -2.45
CA SER A 269 -0.03 4.89 -2.38
C SER A 269 -1.26 4.15 -1.87
N GLY A 270 -2.26 4.92 -1.45
CA GLY A 270 -3.44 4.33 -0.85
C GLY A 270 -4.42 5.37 -0.41
N PHE A 271 -5.58 4.90 0.03
CA PHE A 271 -6.68 5.75 0.43
C PHE A 271 -7.58 5.04 1.45
N GLY A 272 -8.02 5.78 2.46
CA GLY A 272 -9.03 5.35 3.43
C GLY A 272 -10.43 5.87 3.09
N TYR A 273 -11.42 4.98 3.08
CA TYR A 273 -12.84 5.28 2.92
C TYR A 273 -13.63 4.89 4.17
N SER A 274 -14.72 5.62 4.41
CA SER A 274 -15.57 5.44 5.58
C SER A 274 -14.76 5.46 6.88
N ILE A 275 -13.90 6.48 7.00
CA ILE A 275 -12.88 6.58 8.03
C ILE A 275 -12.97 7.93 8.74
N GLY A 276 -12.64 7.92 10.04
CA GLY A 276 -12.46 9.15 10.82
C GLY A 276 -11.26 9.94 10.32
N CYS A 277 -11.48 11.20 9.96
CA CYS A 277 -10.48 12.04 9.31
C CYS A 277 -9.40 12.58 10.25
N ASP A 278 -9.71 12.83 11.51
CA ASP A 278 -8.73 13.23 12.52
C ASP A 278 -7.75 12.10 12.81
N ALA A 279 -8.25 10.87 12.93
CA ALA A 279 -7.41 9.68 13.09
C ALA A 279 -6.57 9.43 11.84
N TYR A 280 -7.21 9.49 10.66
CA TYR A 280 -6.53 9.20 9.40
C TYR A 280 -5.40 10.18 9.09
N ARG A 281 -5.58 11.47 9.36
CA ARG A 281 -4.51 12.49 9.23
C ARG A 281 -3.29 12.21 10.12
N LYS A 282 -3.49 11.51 11.23
CA LYS A 282 -2.43 11.13 12.17
C LYS A 282 -1.83 9.75 11.85
N GLY A 283 -2.19 9.11 10.74
CA GLY A 283 -1.69 7.79 10.38
C GLY A 283 -2.53 6.61 10.87
N PHE A 284 -3.65 6.86 11.56
CA PHE A 284 -4.43 5.80 12.22
C PHE A 284 -5.77 5.51 11.55
N LEU A 285 -6.27 4.30 11.78
CA LEU A 285 -7.59 3.83 11.41
C LEU A 285 -8.55 4.00 12.60
N ALA A 286 -9.63 4.74 12.38
CA ALA A 286 -10.78 4.78 13.27
C ALA A 286 -12.06 4.87 12.43
N PRO A 287 -13.17 4.27 12.89
CA PRO A 287 -14.44 4.41 12.20
C PRO A 287 -14.94 5.85 12.28
N VAL A 288 -15.75 6.29 11.32
CA VAL A 288 -16.39 7.62 11.34
C VAL A 288 -17.15 7.85 12.65
N ALA A 289 -17.78 6.79 13.18
CA ALA A 289 -18.51 6.85 14.44
C ALA A 289 -17.65 7.16 15.68
N ALA A 290 -16.32 7.08 15.60
CA ALA A 290 -15.42 7.46 16.68
C ALA A 290 -15.20 8.98 16.75
N GLU A 291 -15.62 9.74 15.74
CA GLU A 291 -15.43 11.20 15.69
C GLU A 291 -16.71 11.95 16.07
N PRO A 292 -16.66 12.87 17.05
CA PRO A 292 -17.84 13.60 17.52
C PRO A 292 -18.39 14.63 16.52
N SER A 293 -17.68 14.93 15.42
CA SER A 293 -17.96 16.07 14.53
C SER A 293 -18.31 15.71 13.08
N VAL A 294 -18.45 14.43 12.72
CA VAL A 294 -18.83 14.06 11.34
C VAL A 294 -20.35 13.87 11.24
N THR A 295 -21.03 14.95 10.89
CA THR A 295 -22.28 14.83 10.12
C THR A 295 -21.91 14.18 8.80
N ALA A 296 -22.49 13.01 8.50
CA ALA A 296 -22.24 12.26 7.28
C ALA A 296 -22.13 13.19 6.07
N PRO A 297 -21.07 13.11 5.23
CA PRO A 297 -21.01 13.92 4.02
C PRO A 297 -22.23 13.60 3.15
N GLY A 298 -23.16 14.55 3.07
CA GLY A 298 -24.22 14.54 2.06
C GLY A 298 -23.56 14.77 0.70
N GLY A 299 -23.21 13.70 0.00
CA GLY A 299 -22.50 13.78 -1.27
C GLY A 299 -22.60 12.46 -2.03
N GLY A 300 -23.56 12.41 -2.97
CA GLY A 300 -23.92 11.24 -3.79
C GLY A 300 -22.80 10.66 -4.67
N ARG A 301 -21.86 9.94 -4.06
CA ARG A 301 -21.05 8.93 -4.75
C ARG A 301 -21.55 7.55 -4.35
N GLU A 302 -21.71 6.67 -5.34
CA GLU A 302 -22.19 5.32 -5.06
C GLU A 302 -21.17 4.56 -4.20
N PRO A 303 -21.59 3.91 -3.10
CA PRO A 303 -20.71 3.13 -2.25
C PRO A 303 -19.81 2.16 -3.02
N ASN A 304 -20.29 1.61 -4.14
CA ASN A 304 -19.60 0.57 -4.92
C ASN A 304 -18.25 1.00 -5.51
N GLU A 305 -18.08 2.26 -5.91
CA GLU A 305 -16.80 2.73 -6.50
C GLU A 305 -15.63 2.68 -5.52
N PHE A 306 -15.90 2.80 -4.21
CA PHE A 306 -14.89 2.76 -3.15
C PHE A 306 -14.42 1.35 -2.80
N PHE A 307 -15.20 0.34 -3.18
CA PHE A 307 -14.91 -1.08 -2.92
C PHE A 307 -14.30 -1.77 -4.15
N ASP A 308 -14.23 -1.08 -5.29
CA ASP A 308 -13.63 -1.62 -6.52
C ASP A 308 -12.11 -1.34 -6.57
N PRO A 309 -11.25 -2.37 -6.51
CA PRO A 309 -9.80 -2.19 -6.62
C PRO A 309 -9.36 -1.65 -7.99
N THR A 310 -10.18 -1.80 -9.03
CA THR A 310 -9.85 -1.38 -10.41
C THR A 310 -10.22 0.07 -10.71
N ALA A 311 -11.04 0.69 -9.87
CA ALA A 311 -11.36 2.10 -9.99
C ALA A 311 -10.08 2.97 -9.88
N PRO A 312 -9.98 4.11 -10.59
CA PRO A 312 -8.87 5.03 -10.39
C PRO A 312 -8.77 5.48 -8.93
N LEU A 313 -7.55 5.62 -8.40
CA LEU A 313 -7.38 6.26 -7.10
C LEU A 313 -7.90 7.71 -7.19
N PRO A 314 -8.77 8.16 -6.27
CA PRO A 314 -9.28 9.52 -6.30
C PRO A 314 -8.13 10.52 -6.12
N ALA A 315 -8.22 11.65 -6.84
CA ALA A 315 -7.19 12.70 -6.81
C ALA A 315 -7.02 13.38 -5.43
N ALA A 316 -8.00 13.21 -4.53
CA ALA A 316 -7.94 13.74 -3.17
C ALA A 316 -8.63 12.80 -2.18
N GLY A 317 -8.04 12.71 -0.99
CA GLY A 317 -8.62 12.22 0.27
C GLY A 317 -10.09 12.62 0.43
N GLY A 318 -10.96 11.70 0.86
CA GLY A 318 -12.30 12.06 1.33
C GLY A 318 -12.25 12.92 2.61
N CYS A 319 -11.08 12.92 3.26
CA CYS A 319 -10.71 13.81 4.33
C CYS A 319 -10.05 15.08 3.78
N HIS A 320 -10.87 16.10 3.53
CA HIS A 320 -10.38 17.44 3.23
C HIS A 320 -9.97 18.16 4.52
N ALA A 321 -9.02 19.10 4.40
CA ALA A 321 -8.60 19.99 5.47
C ALA A 321 -9.57 21.17 5.63
#